data_AF-A0A067SYT1-F1
#
_entry.id   AF-A0A067SYT1-F1
#
_cell.length_a   1.000
_cell.length_b   1.000
_cell.length_c   1.000
_cell.angle_alpha   90.00
_cell.angle_beta   90.00
_cell.angle_gamma   90.00
#
_symmetry.space_group_name_H-M   'P 1'
#
loop_
_entity.id
_entity.type
_entity.pdbx_description
1 polymer ?
#
loop_
_entity_poly.entity_id
_entity_poly.type
_entity_poly.pdbx_seq_one_letter_code
_entity_poly.pdbx_strand_id
1 'polypeptide(L)'
;MHISRGAISSTEKGRKPELSLPPNRSRNIQRAFRARHANHFTSSLELRVMELEGENIRLRRAMKLPIVDQPALGSGPTGVNLRYAP
;
A
#
# COMPACT_ATOMS: atom_id res chain seq x y z
N MET A 1 24.11 19.92 42.68
CA MET A 1 23.63 20.92 41.71
C MET A 1 22.72 20.22 40.71
N HIS A 2 21.43 20.57 40.68
CA HIS A 2 20.44 19.91 39.83
C HIS A 2 20.46 20.52 38.42
N ILE A 3 20.61 19.68 37.41
CA ILE A 3 20.54 20.09 36.00
C ILE A 3 19.07 19.99 35.58
N SER A 4 18.41 21.14 35.44
CA SER A 4 17.05 21.23 34.91
C SER A 4 17.05 20.86 33.43
N ARG A 5 16.45 19.72 33.08
CA ARG A 5 16.17 19.34 31.69
C ARG A 5 15.05 20.25 31.16
N GLY A 6 15.40 21.18 30.27
CA GLY A 6 14.41 21.98 29.53
C GLY A 6 13.46 21.07 28.75
N ALA A 7 12.16 21.30 28.91
CA ALA A 7 11.12 20.61 28.16
C ALA A 7 11.25 20.95 26.67
N ILE A 8 11.54 19.95 25.83
CA ILE A 8 11.46 20.07 24.39
C ILE A 8 9.98 20.07 24.03
N SER A 9 9.43 21.23 23.65
CA SER A 9 8.09 21.29 23.07
C SER A 9 8.06 20.46 21.80
N SER A 10 7.15 19.48 21.75
CA SER A 10 7.04 18.51 20.66
C SER A 10 6.45 19.07 19.37
N THR A 11 6.34 20.38 19.22
CA THR A 11 5.55 21.03 18.16
C THR A 11 6.33 21.47 16.92
N GLU A 12 7.66 21.26 16.87
CA GLU A 12 8.48 21.64 15.69
C GLU A 12 9.42 20.52 15.22
N LYS A 13 8.87 19.32 14.96
CA LYS A 13 9.59 18.31 14.17
C LYS A 13 9.11 18.32 12.73
N GLY A 14 9.79 19.09 11.87
CA GLY A 14 9.76 18.90 10.41
C GLY A 14 9.87 20.17 9.58
N ARG A 15 10.62 20.10 8.48
CA ARG A 15 10.46 21.04 7.36
C ARG A 15 9.03 20.91 6.84
N LYS A 16 8.27 22.00 6.79
CA LYS A 16 6.96 22.01 6.10
C LYS A 16 7.17 21.54 4.66
N PRO A 17 6.39 20.57 4.15
CA PRO A 17 6.51 20.14 2.78
C PRO A 17 6.24 21.33 1.86
N GLU A 18 7.27 21.77 1.15
CA GLU A 18 7.19 22.79 0.11
C GLU A 18 6.36 22.24 -1.05
N LEU A 19 5.07 22.60 -1.08
CA LEU A 19 4.14 22.30 -2.17
C LEU A 19 4.34 23.23 -3.39
N SER A 20 5.23 24.22 -3.26
CA SER A 20 5.57 25.23 -4.27
C SER A 20 6.95 24.98 -4.91
N LEU A 21 7.46 23.75 -4.86
CA LEU A 21 8.72 23.45 -5.55
C LEU A 21 8.53 23.64 -7.06
N PRO A 22 9.43 24.39 -7.73
CA PRO A 22 9.35 24.60 -9.17
C PRO A 22 9.27 23.26 -9.93
N PRO A 23 8.57 23.20 -11.07
CA PRO A 23 8.43 21.97 -11.85
C PRO A 23 9.79 21.31 -12.12
N ASN A 24 10.06 20.20 -11.45
CA ASN A 24 11.29 19.44 -11.63
C ASN A 24 11.00 18.20 -12.47
N ARG A 25 11.63 18.13 -13.66
CA ARG A 25 11.50 17.01 -14.61
C ARG A 25 11.70 15.64 -13.95
N SER A 26 12.69 15.51 -13.06
CA SER A 26 12.96 14.26 -12.32
C SER A 26 11.79 13.87 -11.41
N ARG A 27 11.21 14.84 -10.69
CA ARG A 27 10.04 14.58 -9.84
C ARG A 27 8.82 14.15 -10.66
N ASN A 28 8.59 14.76 -11.82
CA ASN A 28 7.48 14.39 -12.70
C ASN A 28 7.64 12.95 -13.22
N ILE A 29 8.85 12.55 -13.60
CA ILE A 29 9.16 11.17 -14.01
C ILE A 29 8.88 10.21 -12.86
N GLN A 30 9.31 10.51 -11.64
CA GLN A 30 9.05 9.67 -10.47
C GLN A 30 7.56 9.58 -10.13
N ARG A 31 6.82 10.69 -10.21
CA ARG A 31 5.37 10.70 -9.99
C ARG A 31 4.64 9.85 -11.03
N ALA A 32 5.02 9.98 -12.30
CA ALA A 32 4.46 9.17 -13.39
C ALA A 32 4.81 7.68 -13.21
N PHE A 33 6.04 7.36 -12.80
CA PHE A 33 6.44 5.99 -12.50
C PHE A 33 5.64 5.40 -11.33
N ARG A 34 5.52 6.13 -10.21
CA ARG A 34 4.70 5.71 -9.06
C ARG A 34 3.25 5.51 -9.44
N ALA A 35 2.66 6.39 -10.26
CA ALA A 35 1.30 6.24 -10.75
C ALA A 35 1.11 4.98 -11.62
N ARG A 36 2.05 4.72 -12.55
CA ARG A 36 2.01 3.49 -13.35
C ARG A 36 2.16 2.24 -12.50
N HIS A 37 3.08 2.25 -11.54
CA HIS A 37 3.27 1.13 -10.62
C HIS A 37 2.03 0.90 -9.75
N ALA A 38 1.44 1.95 -9.18
CA ALA A 38 0.21 1.84 -8.42
C ALA A 38 -0.89 1.20 -9.25
N ASN A 39 -1.13 1.67 -10.48
CA ASN A 39 -2.14 1.09 -11.37
C ASN A 39 -1.85 -0.39 -11.71
N HIS A 40 -0.59 -0.76 -11.95
CA HIS A 40 -0.23 -2.16 -12.23
C HIS A 40 -0.48 -3.07 -11.02
N PHE A 41 -0.07 -2.64 -9.82
CA PHE A 41 -0.28 -3.39 -8.60
C PHE A 41 -1.78 -3.54 -8.29
N THR A 42 -2.53 -2.43 -8.28
CA THR A 42 -3.93 -2.42 -7.82
C THR A 42 -4.90 -2.98 -8.85
N SER A 43 -4.73 -2.64 -10.13
CA SER A 43 -5.71 -3.01 -11.15
C SER A 43 -5.39 -4.33 -11.82
N SER A 44 -4.11 -4.72 -11.93
CA SER A 44 -3.75 -5.96 -12.63
C SER A 44 -3.50 -7.12 -11.68
N LEU A 45 -2.60 -6.93 -10.71
CA LEU A 45 -2.15 -8.03 -9.86
C LEU A 45 -3.18 -8.38 -8.77
N GLU A 46 -3.74 -7.40 -8.08
CA GLU A 46 -4.77 -7.64 -7.05
C GLU A 46 -6.03 -8.28 -7.64
N LEU A 47 -6.53 -7.80 -8.79
CA LEU A 47 -7.66 -8.43 -9.49
C LEU A 47 -7.32 -9.87 -9.91
N ARG A 48 -6.12 -10.09 -10.46
CA ARG A 48 -5.71 -11.42 -10.90
C ARG A 48 -5.61 -12.41 -9.75
N VAL A 49 -5.11 -11.98 -8.59
CA VAL A 49 -5.08 -12.81 -7.37
C VAL A 49 -6.51 -13.17 -6.96
N MET A 50 -7.43 -12.21 -6.94
CA MET A 50 -8.83 -12.45 -6.58
C MET A 50 -9.51 -13.47 -7.52
N GLU A 51 -9.29 -13.36 -8.83
CA GLU A 51 -9.78 -14.34 -9.82
C GLU A 51 -9.21 -15.74 -9.56
N LEU A 52 -7.90 -15.84 -9.33
CA LEU A 52 -7.21 -17.10 -9.10
C LEU A 52 -7.63 -17.76 -7.78
N GLU A 53 -7.82 -16.98 -6.71
CA GLU A 53 -8.35 -17.47 -5.43
C GLU A 53 -9.77 -18.02 -5.59
N GLY A 54 -10.64 -17.28 -6.29
CA GLY A 54 -12.00 -17.73 -6.60
C GLY A 54 -12.03 -19.03 -7.39
N GLU A 55 -11.18 -19.15 -8.42
CA GLU A 55 -11.05 -20.37 -9.21
C GLU A 55 -10.49 -21.53 -8.38
N ASN A 56 -9.47 -21.28 -7.57
CA ASN A 56 -8.88 -22.30 -6.71
C ASN A 56 -9.92 -22.89 -5.75
N ILE A 57 -10.77 -22.05 -5.16
CA ILE A 57 -11.87 -22.50 -4.30
C ILE A 57 -12.86 -23.38 -5.07
N ARG A 58 -13.25 -22.98 -6.29
CA ARG A 58 -14.15 -23.78 -7.14
C ARG A 58 -13.56 -25.15 -7.47
N LEU A 59 -12.30 -25.18 -7.91
CA LEU A 59 -11.59 -26.41 -8.24
C LEU A 59 -11.42 -27.33 -7.03
N ARG A 60 -11.08 -26.77 -5.86
CA ARG A 60 -10.98 -27.55 -4.62
C ARG A 60 -12.30 -28.18 -4.22
N ARG A 61 -13.42 -27.45 -4.33
CA ARG A 61 -14.76 -27.99 -4.08
C ARG A 61 -15.09 -29.13 -5.05
N ALA A 62 -14.81 -28.95 -6.34
CA ALA A 62 -15.06 -29.97 -7.36
C ALA A 62 -14.26 -31.26 -7.09
N MET A 63 -13.00 -31.13 -6.66
CA MET A 63 -12.11 -32.26 -6.38
C MET A 63 -12.20 -32.79 -4.93
N LYS A 64 -13.13 -32.28 -4.11
CA LYS A 64 -13.26 -32.62 -2.68
C LYS A 64 -11.93 -32.47 -1.91
N LEU A 65 -11.12 -31.49 -2.30
CA LEU A 65 -9.86 -31.18 -1.64
C LEU A 65 -10.12 -30.33 -0.40
N PRO A 66 -9.28 -30.47 0.66
CA PRO A 66 -9.39 -29.64 1.85
C PRO A 66 -9.23 -28.16 1.48
N ILE A 67 -9.95 -27.31 2.21
CA ILE A 67 -9.79 -25.86 2.14
C ILE A 67 -8.37 -25.54 2.64
N VAL A 68 -7.63 -24.76 1.86
CA VAL A 68 -6.33 -24.24 2.31
C VAL A 68 -6.61 -22.97 3.09
N ASP A 69 -6.37 -23.04 4.40
CA ASP A 69 -6.54 -21.93 5.34
C ASP A 69 -5.33 -21.01 5.31
N GLN A 70 -4.96 -20.56 4.10
CA GLN A 70 -3.90 -19.57 3.97
C GLN A 70 -4.45 -18.20 4.30
N PRO A 71 -3.80 -17.44 5.20
CA PRO A 71 -4.17 -16.06 5.42
C PRO A 71 -4.08 -15.32 4.08
N ALA A 72 -5.07 -14.48 3.80
CA ALA A 72 -5.07 -13.64 2.61
C ALA A 72 -3.72 -12.90 2.51
N LEU A 73 -3.11 -12.93 1.32
CA LEU A 73 -1.94 -12.09 1.04
C LEU A 73 -2.36 -10.65 1.35
N GLY A 74 -1.82 -10.09 2.44
CA GLY A 74 -2.18 -8.75 2.89
C GLY A 74 -1.97 -7.72 1.79
N SER A 75 -2.62 -6.56 1.90
CA SER A 75 -2.39 -5.46 0.96
C SER A 75 -0.90 -5.12 0.90
N GLY A 76 -0.36 -5.06 -0.31
CA GLY A 76 1.02 -4.61 -0.54
C GLY A 76 1.24 -3.16 -0.08
N PRO A 77 2.48 -2.64 -0.20
CA PRO A 77 2.87 -1.30 0.27
C PRO A 77 2.10 -0.13 -0.39
N THR A 78 1.28 -0.40 -1.41
CA THR A 78 0.35 0.54 -2.05
C THR A 78 -1.00 0.65 -1.33
N GLY A 79 -1.26 -0.17 -0.31
CA GLY A 79 -2.29 0.08 0.71
C GLY A 79 -3.75 0.06 0.23
N VAL A 80 -4.06 -0.46 -0.96
CA VAL A 80 -5.45 -0.50 -1.43
C VAL A 80 -6.13 -1.74 -0.85
N ASN A 81 -6.61 -1.62 0.38
CA ASN A 81 -7.52 -2.59 0.95
C ASN A 81 -8.89 -2.47 0.26
N LEU A 82 -9.09 -3.16 -0.87
CA LEU A 82 -10.38 -3.26 -1.55
C LEU A 82 -11.48 -3.91 -0.67
N ARG A 83 -11.14 -4.46 0.50
CA ARG A 83 -12.10 -4.94 1.50
C ARG A 83 -12.76 -3.83 2.34
N TYR A 84 -12.30 -2.59 2.23
CA TYR A 84 -12.82 -1.41 2.96
C TYR A 84 -12.95 -0.17 2.06
N ALA A 85 -13.21 -0.35 0.76
CA ALA A 85 -13.72 0.76 -0.05
C ALA A 85 -15.20 0.98 0.33
N PRO A 86 -15.63 2.23 0.64
CA PRO A 86 -17.03 2.53 0.96
C PRO A 86 -17.97 2.22 -0.22
#